data_AF-A0A175VW52-F1
#
_entry.id   AF-A0A175VW52-F1
#
_cell.length_a   1.000
_cell.length_b   1.000
_cell.length_c   1.000
_cell.angle_alpha   90.00
_cell.angle_beta   90.00
_cell.angle_gamma   90.00
#
_symmetry.space_group_name_H-M   'P 1'
#
loop_
_entity.id
_entity.type
_entity.pdbx_description
1 polymer ?
#
loop_
_entity_poly.entity_id
_entity_poly.type
_entity_poly.pdbx_seq_one_letter_code
_entity_poly.pdbx_strand_id
1 'polypeptide(L)'
;MAEFDESDIPKEVPAHEDYEPEPENAIRGHKAAIANPNVSEQAKERSRKVLEQYDEPYDESAASHGTTQQKEKDPGNVARGLKASISNPGVSDEAKKKAKEKLQGLEASIV
;
A
#
# COMPACT_ATOMS: atom_id res chain seq x y z
N MET A 1 34.84 16.15 5.57
CA MET A 1 33.91 15.80 4.47
C MET A 1 34.43 14.48 3.94
N ALA A 2 33.89 13.34 4.34
CA ALA A 2 34.33 12.07 3.78
C ALA A 2 33.77 12.00 2.35
N GLU A 3 34.65 11.93 1.36
CA GLU A 3 34.25 11.68 -0.03
C GLU A 3 33.76 10.23 -0.08
N PHE A 4 32.47 10.06 -0.34
CA PHE A 4 31.91 8.75 -0.61
C PHE A 4 32.25 8.42 -2.06
N ASP A 5 33.32 7.66 -2.27
CA ASP A 5 33.73 7.22 -3.60
C ASP A 5 32.82 6.07 -4.03
N GLU A 6 32.09 6.28 -5.12
CA GLU A 6 31.07 5.35 -5.62
C GLU A 6 31.67 3.98 -6.01
N SER A 7 33.00 3.86 -6.13
CA SER A 7 33.68 2.59 -6.32
C SER A 7 33.69 1.66 -5.10
N ASP A 8 33.48 2.17 -3.89
CA ASP A 8 33.39 1.34 -2.67
C ASP A 8 32.04 0.61 -2.55
N ILE A 9 31.05 0.99 -3.35
CA ILE A 9 29.78 0.28 -3.42
C ILE A 9 29.99 -0.98 -4.29
N PRO A 10 29.79 -2.20 -3.76
CA PRO A 10 29.90 -3.41 -4.57
C PRO A 10 28.88 -3.37 -5.70
N LYS A 11 29.33 -3.56 -6.95
CA LYS A 11 28.45 -3.61 -8.14
C LYS A 11 27.44 -4.75 -8.07
N GLU A 12 27.79 -5.82 -7.36
CA GLU A 12 26.93 -6.98 -7.13
C GLU A 12 26.89 -7.27 -5.64
N VAL A 13 25.69 -7.23 -5.06
CA VAL A 13 25.45 -7.96 -3.81
C VAL A 13 25.68 -9.43 -4.12
N PRO A 14 26.52 -10.15 -3.34
CA PRO A 14 26.71 -11.58 -3.57
C PRO A 14 25.33 -12.23 -3.57
N ALA A 15 25.03 -13.00 -4.62
CA ALA A 15 23.84 -13.83 -4.64
C ALA A 15 23.95 -14.74 -3.43
N HIS A 16 23.28 -14.39 -2.34
CA HIS A 16 23.27 -15.27 -1.20
C HIS A 16 22.48 -16.49 -1.66
N GLU A 17 23.14 -17.65 -1.68
CA GLU A 17 22.57 -18.89 -2.21
C GLU A 17 21.30 -19.28 -1.45
N ASP A 18 21.10 -18.72 -0.25
CA ASP A 18 19.91 -18.86 0.59
C ASP A 18 18.78 -17.86 0.24
N TYR A 19 18.88 -17.02 -0.81
CA TYR A 19 17.77 -16.14 -1.23
C TYR A 19 16.84 -16.88 -2.14
N GLU A 20 16.08 -17.79 -1.57
CA GLU A 20 14.85 -18.20 -2.22
C GLU A 20 13.86 -17.06 -2.00
N PRO A 21 13.46 -16.31 -3.05
CA PRO A 21 12.45 -15.28 -2.86
C PRO A 21 11.23 -15.95 -2.26
N GLU A 22 10.83 -15.50 -1.07
CA GLU A 22 9.69 -16.06 -0.36
C GLU A 22 8.49 -16.12 -1.32
N PRO A 23 7.83 -17.28 -1.47
CA PRO A 23 6.77 -17.45 -2.46
C PRO A 23 5.68 -16.40 -2.28
N GLU A 24 5.41 -15.97 -1.04
CA GLU A 24 4.47 -14.90 -0.72
C GLU A 24 4.83 -13.56 -1.37
N ASN A 25 6.12 -13.21 -1.43
CA ASN A 25 6.59 -11.99 -2.07
C ASN A 25 6.41 -12.06 -3.59
N ALA A 26 6.70 -13.21 -4.20
CA ALA A 26 6.48 -13.45 -5.62
C ALA A 26 4.98 -13.36 -5.98
N ILE A 27 4.13 -14.03 -5.20
CA ILE A 27 2.67 -14.00 -5.34
C ILE A 27 2.16 -12.56 -5.24
N ARG A 28 2.58 -11.80 -4.21
CA ARG A 28 2.19 -10.40 -4.05
C ARG A 28 2.60 -9.56 -5.26
N GLY A 29 3.78 -9.78 -5.81
CA GLY A 29 4.26 -9.11 -7.04
C GLY A 29 3.38 -9.41 -8.25
N HIS A 30 3.02 -10.67 -8.47
CA HIS A 30 2.13 -11.07 -9.55
C HIS A 30 0.71 -10.50 -9.40
N LYS A 31 0.17 -10.49 -8.17
CA LYS A 31 -1.11 -9.83 -7.85
C LYS A 31 -1.07 -8.34 -8.21
N ALA A 32 0.02 -7.65 -7.86
CA ALA A 32 0.19 -6.23 -8.21
C ALA A 32 0.33 -6.00 -9.72
N ALA A 33 1.02 -6.90 -10.43
CA ALA A 33 1.16 -6.82 -11.88
C ALA A 33 -0.20 -6.93 -12.59
N ILE A 34 -1.10 -7.79 -12.12
CA ILE A 34 -2.44 -7.94 -12.69
C ILE A 34 -3.31 -6.71 -12.42
N ALA A 35 -3.19 -6.12 -11.22
CA ALA A 35 -3.94 -4.92 -10.83
C ALA A 35 -3.46 -3.64 -11.53
N ASN A 36 -2.23 -3.61 -12.07
CA ASN A 36 -1.69 -2.44 -12.75
C ASN A 36 -2.31 -2.28 -14.15
N PRO A 37 -3.06 -1.19 -14.43
CA PRO A 37 -3.69 -0.96 -15.73
C PRO A 37 -2.68 -0.77 -16.87
N ASN A 38 -1.41 -0.49 -16.56
CA ASN A 38 -0.35 -0.30 -17.55
C ASN A 38 0.32 -1.61 -17.98
N VAL A 39 -0.03 -2.75 -17.37
CA VAL A 39 0.52 -4.06 -17.72
C VAL A 39 -0.30 -4.67 -18.86
N SER A 40 0.37 -5.29 -19.83
CA SER A 40 -0.28 -5.92 -20.98
C SER A 40 -1.10 -7.15 -20.56
N GLU A 41 -2.19 -7.42 -21.27
CA GLU A 41 -3.07 -8.56 -20.96
C GLU A 41 -2.33 -9.91 -20.98
N GLN A 42 -1.39 -10.10 -21.91
CA GLN A 42 -0.54 -11.29 -21.96
C GLN A 42 0.34 -11.44 -20.69
N ALA A 43 0.89 -10.33 -20.18
CA ALA A 43 1.68 -10.36 -18.96
C ALA A 43 0.81 -10.60 -17.71
N LYS A 44 -0.42 -10.09 -17.71
CA LYS A 44 -1.41 -10.40 -16.66
C LYS A 44 -1.81 -11.88 -16.68
N GLU A 45 -2.10 -12.44 -17.85
CA GLU A 45 -2.42 -13.86 -18.02
C GLU A 45 -1.28 -14.75 -17.51
N ARG A 46 -0.03 -14.44 -17.89
CA ARG A 46 1.14 -15.14 -17.36
C ARG A 46 1.19 -15.06 -15.83
N SER A 47 0.92 -13.89 -15.26
CA SER A 47 0.91 -13.70 -13.81
C SER A 47 -0.20 -14.49 -13.13
N ARG A 48 -1.40 -14.56 -13.73
CA ARG A 48 -2.51 -15.39 -13.24
C ARG A 48 -2.12 -16.88 -13.23
N LYS A 49 -1.51 -17.36 -14.32
CA LYS A 49 -1.04 -18.75 -14.42
C LYS A 49 0.03 -19.11 -13.40
N VAL A 50 0.91 -18.17 -13.05
CA VAL A 50 1.90 -18.37 -11.98
C VAL A 50 1.20 -18.44 -10.63
N LEU A 51 0.23 -17.55 -10.37
CA LEU A 51 -0.56 -17.56 -9.14
C LEU A 51 -1.36 -18.86 -8.93
N GLU A 52 -1.91 -19.43 -10.01
CA GLU A 52 -2.56 -20.75 -9.96
C GLU A 52 -1.60 -21.88 -9.55
N GLN A 53 -0.31 -21.79 -9.90
CA GLN A 53 0.68 -22.80 -9.47
C GLN A 53 0.99 -22.72 -7.97
N TYR A 54 0.78 -21.57 -7.35
CA TYR A 54 0.98 -21.36 -5.91
C TYR A 54 -0.30 -21.59 -5.09
N ASP A 55 -1.37 -22.14 -5.69
CA ASP A 55 -2.69 -22.33 -5.05
C ASP A 55 -3.34 -21.02 -4.54
N GLU A 56 -2.89 -19.87 -5.04
CA GLU A 56 -3.44 -18.55 -4.71
C GLU A 56 -4.04 -17.89 -5.97
N PRO A 57 -5.20 -18.35 -6.47
CA PRO A 57 -5.81 -17.79 -7.67
C PRO A 57 -6.05 -16.28 -7.51
N TYR A 58 -5.80 -15.52 -8.57
CA TYR A 58 -6.05 -14.10 -8.57
C TYR A 58 -7.56 -13.81 -8.56
N ASP A 59 -8.07 -13.38 -7.41
CA ASP A 59 -9.43 -12.85 -7.33
C ASP A 59 -9.47 -11.38 -7.78
N GLU A 60 -10.04 -11.16 -8.96
CA GLU A 60 -10.20 -9.82 -9.53
C GLU A 60 -11.16 -8.96 -8.69
N SER A 61 -12.06 -9.60 -7.93
CA SER A 61 -12.96 -8.89 -7.01
C SER A 61 -12.19 -8.23 -5.85
N ALA A 62 -11.14 -8.88 -5.36
CA ALA A 62 -10.23 -8.33 -4.35
C ALA A 62 -9.30 -7.24 -4.90
N ALA A 63 -8.95 -7.28 -6.20
CA ALA A 63 -8.13 -6.24 -6.84
C ALA A 63 -8.82 -4.87 -6.91
N SER A 64 -10.15 -4.85 -6.87
CA SER A 64 -11.00 -3.66 -6.69
C SER A 64 -10.83 -2.98 -5.31
N HIS A 65 -9.93 -3.46 -4.45
CA HIS A 65 -9.47 -2.70 -3.30
C HIS A 65 -8.77 -1.37 -3.67
N GLY A 66 -8.49 -1.14 -4.96
CA GLY A 66 -8.24 0.19 -5.51
C GLY A 66 -9.54 0.95 -5.78
N THR A 67 -9.76 2.03 -5.00
CA THR A 67 -10.59 3.24 -5.26
C THR A 67 -11.92 3.44 -4.53
N THR A 68 -12.77 2.45 -4.23
CA THR A 68 -14.10 2.78 -3.64
C THR A 68 -14.61 1.84 -2.55
N GLN A 69 -13.97 0.69 -2.29
CA GLN A 69 -14.40 -0.14 -1.17
C GLN A 69 -14.02 0.57 0.14
N GLN A 70 -15.00 1.33 0.65
CA GLN A 70 -15.12 1.77 2.03
C GLN A 70 -15.07 0.53 2.90
N LYS A 71 -13.90 -0.09 3.06
CA LYS A 71 -13.62 -0.87 4.24
C LYS A 71 -13.93 0.11 5.36
N GLU A 72 -15.02 -0.15 6.07
CA GLU A 72 -15.54 0.72 7.11
C GLU A 72 -14.33 1.10 7.97
N LYS A 73 -13.89 2.35 7.81
CA LYS A 73 -12.68 2.79 8.48
C LYS A 73 -13.07 2.79 9.94
N ASP A 74 -12.30 2.09 10.75
CA ASP A 74 -12.53 2.07 12.19
C ASP A 74 -12.69 3.53 12.67
N PRO A 75 -13.86 3.90 13.24
CA PRO A 75 -14.15 5.29 13.56
C PRO A 75 -13.15 5.85 14.57
N GLY A 76 -12.59 5.00 15.44
CA GLY A 76 -11.52 5.37 16.37
C GLY A 76 -10.22 5.75 15.67
N ASN A 77 -9.78 4.99 14.66
CA ASN A 77 -8.62 5.33 13.84
C ASN A 77 -8.83 6.62 13.04
N VAL A 78 -10.03 6.82 12.49
CA VAL A 78 -10.37 8.07 11.80
C VAL A 78 -10.31 9.25 12.77
N ALA A 79 -10.97 9.15 13.92
CA ALA A 79 -10.96 10.20 14.95
C ALA A 79 -9.53 10.53 15.42
N ARG A 80 -8.68 9.51 15.64
CA ARG A 80 -7.27 9.71 16.00
C ARG A 80 -6.51 10.49 14.93
N GLY A 81 -6.68 10.13 13.66
CA GLY A 81 -6.04 10.83 12.53
C GLY A 81 -6.52 12.27 12.37
N LEU A 82 -7.81 12.53 12.61
CA LEU A 82 -8.36 13.89 12.60
C LEU A 82 -7.81 14.72 13.75
N LYS A 83 -7.72 14.17 14.96
CA LYS A 83 -7.08 14.82 16.12
C LYS A 83 -5.62 15.18 15.85
N ALA A 84 -4.86 14.28 15.23
CA ALA A 84 -3.48 14.54 14.82
C ALA A 84 -3.37 15.65 13.77
N SER A 85 -4.30 15.68 12.81
CA SER A 85 -4.35 16.76 11.82
C SER A 85 -4.61 18.14 12.45
N ILE A 86 -5.44 18.19 13.51
CA ILE A 86 -5.75 19.43 14.23
C ILE A 86 -4.53 19.93 15.02
N SER A 87 -3.77 19.04 15.66
CA SER A 87 -2.61 19.42 16.46
C SER A 87 -1.34 19.71 15.65
N ASN A 88 -1.26 19.22 14.41
CA ASN A 88 -0.07 19.37 13.58
C ASN A 88 0.13 20.84 13.12
N PRO A 89 1.25 21.51 13.46
CA PRO A 89 1.52 22.87 13.03
C PRO A 89 1.70 23.02 11.52
N GLY A 90 2.09 21.95 10.81
CA GLY A 90 2.24 21.93 9.34
C GLY A 90 0.92 21.80 8.56
N VAL A 91 -0.22 21.64 9.23
CA VAL A 91 -1.53 21.56 8.59
C VAL A 91 -2.16 22.96 8.53
N SER A 92 -2.70 23.32 7.37
CA SER A 92 -3.36 24.61 7.15
C SER A 92 -4.61 24.79 8.02
N ASP A 93 -4.95 26.04 8.35
CA ASP A 93 -6.11 26.34 9.19
C ASP A 93 -7.43 25.83 8.58
N GLU A 94 -7.58 25.91 7.25
CA GLU A 94 -8.74 25.34 6.55
C GLU A 94 -8.84 23.82 6.72
N ALA A 95 -7.72 23.11 6.63
CA ALA A 95 -7.67 21.66 6.80
C ALA A 95 -7.95 21.27 8.26
N LYS A 96 -7.44 22.03 9.23
CA LYS A 96 -7.76 21.86 10.66
C LYS A 96 -9.24 22.06 10.94
N LYS A 97 -9.85 23.10 10.37
CA LYS A 97 -11.30 23.37 10.50
C LYS A 97 -12.11 22.19 9.96
N LYS A 98 -11.82 21.74 8.74
CA LYS A 98 -12.48 20.57 8.13
C LYS A 98 -12.30 19.30 8.97
N ALA A 99 -11.10 19.10 9.54
CA ALA A 99 -10.84 17.96 10.41
C ALA A 99 -11.67 18.02 11.71
N LYS A 100 -11.81 19.21 12.30
CA LYS A 100 -12.65 19.44 13.48
C LYS A 100 -14.12 19.19 13.19
N GLU A 101 -14.65 19.67 12.06
CA GLU A 101 -16.04 19.42 11.64
C GLU A 101 -16.32 17.93 11.46
N LYS A 102 -15.41 17.20 10.79
CA LYS A 102 -15.52 15.74 10.63
C LYS A 102 -15.44 15.00 11.96
N LEU A 103 -14.58 15.45 12.87
CA LEU A 103 -14.42 14.84 14.19
C LEU A 103 -15.70 14.99 15.01
N GLN A 104 -16.30 16.19 15.02
CA GLN A 104 -17.58 16.44 15.68
C GLN A 104 -18.71 15.58 15.11
N GLY A 105 -18.76 15.42 13.78
CA GLY A 105 -19.73 14.54 13.14
C GLY A 105 -19.58 13.06 13.55
N LEU A 106 -18.34 12.58 13.68
CA LEU A 106 -18.06 11.22 14.16
C LEU A 106 -18.41 11.05 15.65
N GLU A 107 -18.03 12.01 16.50
CA GLU A 107 -18.36 11.97 17.93
C GLU A 107 -19.89 12.02 18.14
N ALA A 108 -20.60 12.85 17.38
CA ALA A 108 -22.06 12.92 17.41
C ALA A 108 -22.76 11.65 16.90
N SER A 109 -22.08 10.83 16.08
CA SER A 109 -22.63 9.55 15.62
C SER A 109 -22.46 8.39 16.61
N ILE A 110 -21.62 8.57 17.65
CA ILE A 110 -21.29 7.53 18.63
C ILE A 110 -22.14 7.67 19.92
N VAL A 111 -22.78 8.81 20.16
CA VAL A 111 -23.76 9.04 21.25
C VAL A 111 -25.17 8.65 20.83
#